data_AF-Q0DDX7-F1
#
_entry.id   AF-Q0DDX7-F1
#
_cell.length_a   1.000
_cell.length_b   1.000
_cell.length_c   1.000
_cell.angle_alpha   90.00
_cell.angle_beta   90.00
_cell.angle_gamma   90.00
#
_symmetry.space_group_name_H-M   'P 1'
#
loop_
_entity.id
_entity.type
_entity.pdbx_description
1 polymer ?
#
loop_
_entity_poly.entity_id
_entity_poly.type
_entity_poly.pdbx_seq_one_letter_code
_entity_poly.pdbx_strand_id
1 'polypeptide(L)' 'MERYHDGKDLDTSSYPLVAVCIDKDKNSQNALKWAIDTLVQKGQIIVLVHVNTKGTSGKSLRYIYSLHIYL' A
#
# COMPACT_ATOMS: atom_id res chain seq x y z
N MET A 1 4.89 -25.33 -34.87
CA MET A 1 3.85 -24.29 -34.73
C MET A 1 3.75 -23.95 -33.26
N GLU A 2 4.73 -23.19 -32.77
CA GLU A 2 4.85 -22.86 -31.36
C GLU A 2 3.85 -21.77 -31.01
N ARG A 3 3.06 -22.06 -29.98
CA ARG A 3 1.91 -21.25 -29.58
C ARG A 3 2.43 -19.94 -28.98
N TYR A 4 1.90 -18.83 -29.46
CA TYR A 4 2.09 -17.53 -28.86
C TYR A 4 1.60 -17.59 -27.40
N HIS A 5 2.53 -17.51 -26.45
CA HIS A 5 2.21 -17.16 -25.08
C HIS A 5 1.91 -15.65 -25.05
N ASP A 6 0.65 -15.31 -25.33
CA ASP A 6 0.08 -14.01 -25.00
C ASP A 6 -0.18 -13.97 -23.50
N GLY A 7 0.89 -13.77 -22.75
CA GLY A 7 0.87 -13.47 -21.34
C GLY A 7 1.52 -12.11 -21.20
N LYS A 8 0.76 -11.05 -21.42
CA LYS A 8 1.12 -9.74 -20.90
C LYS A 8 0.65 -9.73 -19.45
N ASP A 9 1.36 -10.47 -18.60
CA ASP A 9 1.30 -10.25 -17.17
C ASP A 9 1.53 -8.76 -16.95
N LEU A 10 0.48 -8.09 -16.52
CA LEU A 10 0.51 -6.71 -16.10
C LEU A 10 1.55 -6.64 -14.98
N ASP A 11 2.76 -6.24 -15.37
CA ASP A 11 3.95 -6.09 -14.54
C ASP A 11 3.67 -5.07 -13.43
N THR A 12 2.91 -5.52 -12.44
CA THR A 12 2.69 -4.82 -11.18
C THR A 12 3.99 -4.88 -10.34
N SER A 13 5.00 -5.64 -10.79
CA SER A 13 6.34 -5.72 -10.24
C SER A 13 7.28 -4.57 -10.64
N SER A 14 6.93 -3.69 -11.59
CA SER A 14 7.85 -2.67 -12.09
C SER A 14 7.57 -1.22 -11.63
N TYR A 15 6.58 -0.99 -10.77
CA TYR A 15 6.40 0.34 -10.17
C TYR A 15 7.12 0.40 -8.82
N PRO A 16 8.06 1.34 -8.61
CA PRO A 16 8.70 1.48 -7.31
C PRO A 16 7.66 1.88 -6.26
N LEU A 17 7.72 1.23 -5.09
CA LEU A 17 6.75 1.40 -4.02
C LEU A 17 7.34 2.23 -2.88
N VAL A 18 6.53 3.15 -2.34
CA VAL A 18 6.84 3.89 -1.11
C VAL A 18 5.77 3.57 -0.07
N ALA A 19 6.14 2.83 0.97
CA ALA A 19 5.23 2.50 2.06
C ALA A 19 5.30 3.57 3.17
N VAL A 20 4.15 4.10 3.59
CA VAL A 20 4.03 5.10 4.67
C VAL A 20 3.07 4.59 5.72
N CYS A 21 3.58 4.38 6.94
CA CYS A 21 2.75 4.01 8.07
C CYS A 21 1.99 5.24 8.60
N ILE A 22 0.68 5.13 8.75
CA ILE A 22 -0.19 6.22 9.23
C ILE A 22 -1.07 5.73 10.39
N ASP A 23 -1.31 6.61 11.36
CA ASP A 23 -2.22 6.39 12.50
C ASP A 23 -3.21 7.56 12.62
N LYS A 24 -4.11 7.51 13.61
CA LYS A 24 -5.18 8.51 13.88
C LYS A 24 -4.65 9.78 14.56
N ASP A 25 -3.35 10.03 14.47
CA ASP A 25 -2.71 11.19 15.06
C ASP A 25 -2.56 12.32 14.03
N LYS A 26 -2.42 13.55 14.54
CA LYS A 26 -2.31 14.75 13.69
C LYS A 26 -0.97 14.81 12.95
N ASN A 27 0.06 14.11 13.40
CA ASN A 27 1.38 14.12 12.76
C ASN A 27 1.44 13.19 11.55
N SER A 28 0.59 12.15 11.50
CA SER A 28 0.50 11.25 10.34
C SER A 28 0.18 11.97 9.01
N GLN A 29 -0.57 13.06 9.04
CA GLN A 29 -0.82 13.89 7.85
C GLN A 29 0.45 14.63 7.38
N ASN A 30 1.24 15.14 8.33
CA ASN A 30 2.52 15.78 8.03
C ASN A 30 3.54 14.76 7.50
N ALA A 31 3.54 13.53 8.02
CA ALA A 31 4.38 12.43 7.54
C ALA A 31 4.03 12.04 6.10
N LEU A 32 2.75 11.95 5.76
CA LEU A 32 2.31 11.70 4.38
C LEU A 32 2.72 12.83 3.44
N LYS A 33 2.48 14.09 3.84
CA LYS A 33 2.90 15.26 3.05
C LYS A 33 4.40 15.24 2.80
N TRP A 34 5.19 15.01 3.85
CA TRP A 34 6.64 14.92 3.72
C TRP A 34 7.07 13.78 2.78
N ALA A 35 6.46 12.60 2.89
CA ALA A 35 6.76 11.47 2.02
C ALA A 35 6.45 11.78 0.55
N ILE A 36 5.31 12.43 0.27
CA ILE A 36 4.97 12.88 -1.09
C ILE A 36 6.00 13.88 -1.62
N ASP A 37 6.36 14.88 -0.80
CA ASP A 37 7.25 15.96 -1.23
C ASP A 37 8.72 15.50 -1.41
N THR A 38 9.14 14.44 -0.71
CA THR A 38 10.57 14.07 -0.61
C THR A 38 10.91 12.68 -1.14
N LEU A 39 10.01 11.70 -1.03
CA LEU A 39 10.29 10.31 -1.38
C LEU A 39 9.61 9.88 -2.68
N VAL A 40 8.42 10.41 -2.95
CA VAL A 40 7.58 9.94 -4.06
C VAL A 40 7.94 10.66 -5.35
N GLN A 41 8.28 9.87 -6.36
CA GLN A 41 8.57 10.31 -7.71
C GLN A 41 7.44 9.91 -8.66
N LYS A 42 7.35 10.57 -9.82
CA LYS A 42 6.37 10.24 -10.84
C LYS A 42 6.50 8.78 -11.27
N GLY A 43 5.39 8.05 -11.29
CA GLY A 43 5.36 6.63 -11.64
C GLY A 43 5.65 5.69 -10.47
N GLN A 44 5.75 6.22 -9.25
CA GLN A 44 5.78 5.41 -8.03
C GLN A 44 4.40 5.28 -7.42
N ILE A 45 4.19 4.18 -6.70
CA ILE A 45 2.94 3.89 -6.00
C ILE A 45 3.18 4.12 -4.51
N ILE A 46 2.29 4.87 -3.86
CA ILE A 46 2.30 5.07 -2.41
C ILE A 46 1.39 4.02 -1.77
N VAL A 47 1.92 3.31 -0.78
CA VAL A 47 1.15 2.33 0.02
C VAL A 47 0.99 2.88 1.43
N LEU A 48 -0.24 3.19 1.82
CA LEU A 48 -0.56 3.64 3.17
C LEU A 48 -0.89 2.44 4.07
N VAL A 49 -0.18 2.33 5.19
CA VAL A 49 -0.35 1.22 6.13
C VAL A 49 -0.86 1.75 7.46
N HIS A 50 -2.08 1.36 7.83
CA HIS A 50 -2.67 1.66 9.13
C HIS A 50 -2.90 0.37 9.93
N VAL A 51 -2.31 0.28 11.13
CA VAL A 51 -2.51 -0.88 12.02
C VAL A 51 -3.65 -0.60 13.00
N ASN A 52 -4.74 -1.34 12.87
CA ASN A 52 -5.86 -1.24 13.82
C ASN A 52 -5.64 -2.16 15.02
N THR A 53 -5.31 -1.58 16.18
CA THR A 53 -5.05 -2.31 17.43
C THR A 53 -6.31 -2.66 18.22
N LYS A 54 -7.51 -2.28 17.78
CA LYS A 54 -8.78 -2.48 18.52
C LYS A 54 -9.29 -3.94 18.59
N GLY A 55 -8.44 -4.94 18.35
CA GLY A 55 -8.85 -6.34 18.20
C GLY A 55 -8.04 -7.39 18.99
N THR A 56 -7.18 -7.01 19.95
CA THR A 56 -6.28 -7.97 20.61
C THR A 56 -6.78 -8.52 21.96
N SER A 57 -8.01 -8.23 22.38
CA SER A 57 -8.67 -8.94 23.48
C SER A 57 -9.77 -9.87 22.96
N GLY A 58 -9.34 -10.96 22.33
CA GLY A 58 -10.14 -12.19 22.16
C GLY A 58 -11.36 -12.11 21.25
N LYS A 59 -11.21 -12.47 19.98
CA LYS A 59 -11.59 -13.78 19.42
C LYS A 59 -10.99 -13.92 18.03
N SER A 60 -10.52 -15.12 17.76
CA SER A 60 -9.85 -15.53 16.53
C SER A 60 -10.78 -15.41 15.31
N LEU A 61 -10.14 -15.09 14.17
CA LEU A 61 -10.54 -15.27 12.77
C LEU A 61 -11.35 -14.15 12.05
N ARG A 62 -10.70 -13.62 11.00
CA ARG A 62 -11.23 -13.08 9.72
C ARG A 62 -11.64 -11.60 9.62
N TYR A 63 -10.68 -10.78 9.17
CA TYR A 63 -10.82 -9.79 8.07
C TYR A 63 -9.43 -9.66 7.41
N ILE A 64 -8.90 -10.68 6.73
CA ILE A 64 -8.91 -10.80 5.27
C ILE A 64 -9.23 -9.49 4.51
N TYR A 65 -8.21 -8.95 3.83
CA TYR A 65 -8.24 -7.99 2.71
C TYR A 65 -8.85 -6.60 2.92
N SER A 66 -8.25 -5.76 3.75
CA SER A 66 -8.44 -4.31 3.59
C SER A 66 -7.10 -3.60 3.46
N LEU A 67 -6.41 -3.92 2.35
CA LEU A 67 -5.40 -3.03 1.79
C LEU A 67 -6.17 -1.97 1.01
N HIS A 68 -6.68 -0.95 1.72
CA HIS A 68 -7.13 0.27 1.06
C HIS A 68 -5.88 1.00 0.57
N ILE A 69 -5.38 0.59 -0.59
CA ILE A 69 -4.54 1.44 -1.42
C ILE A 69 -5.49 2.54 -1.92
N TYR A 70 -5.46 3.70 -1.27
CA TYR A 70 -6.03 4.89 -1.85
C TYR A 70 -5.09 5.32 -2.99
N LEU A 71 -5.56 5.15 -4.23
CA LEU A 71 -4.96 5.74 -5.43
C LEU A 71 -5.06 7.27 -5.38
#